data_AF-T1AAD7-F1
#
_entry.id   AF-T1AAD7-F1
#
_cell.length_a   1.000
_cell.length_b   1.000
_cell.length_c   1.000
_cell.angle_alpha   90.00
_cell.angle_beta   90.00
_cell.angle_gamma   90.00
#
_symmetry.space_group_name_H-M   'P 1'
#
loop_
_entity.id
_entity.type
_entity.pdbx_description
1 polymer ?
#
loop_
_entity_poly.entity_id
_entity_poly.type
_entity_poly.pdbx_seq_one_letter_code
_entity_poly.pdbx_strand_id
1 'polypeptide(L)'
;KYVYVTVTRPFTEGVYLKYSELEHVVSVDEVRHRIIREALRMQNLRTPQIEITTLADIPAGTGLGSSGSFTTALLEALYAHRRQLIHPQELAELACHIEIDCLGEPTGRQDQYIAAYGGLTCFTFHKDDTVTAVALKVSMDTIFDLEDNTLLFFTGYSRSASS
;
A
#
# COMPACT_ATOMS: atom_id res chain seq x y z
N LYS A 1 -7.13 5.95 -10.25
CA LYS A 1 -7.66 4.70 -9.66
C LYS A 1 -7.04 4.58 -8.29
N TYR A 2 -7.81 4.20 -7.28
CA TYR A 2 -7.41 4.35 -5.89
C TYR A 2 -7.65 3.07 -5.07
N VAL A 3 -6.90 2.96 -3.99
CA VAL A 3 -7.16 2.05 -2.87
C VAL A 3 -7.49 2.93 -1.67
N TYR A 4 -8.60 2.64 -1.02
CA TYR A 4 -9.06 3.32 0.18
C TYR A 4 -8.96 2.36 1.35
N VAL A 5 -8.37 2.83 2.44
CA VAL A 5 -8.31 2.09 3.70
C VAL A 5 -8.87 2.97 4.80
N THR A 6 -9.80 2.43 5.58
CA THR A 6 -10.33 3.09 6.78
C THR A 6 -10.00 2.27 7.99
N VAL A 7 -9.44 2.91 9.02
CA VAL A 7 -9.12 2.30 10.30
C VAL A 7 -9.94 2.96 11.40
N THR A 8 -10.70 2.16 12.15
CA THR A 8 -11.54 2.63 13.25
C THR A 8 -11.38 1.75 14.47
N ARG A 9 -11.83 2.25 15.62
CA ARG A 9 -11.88 1.47 16.86
C ARG A 9 -13.32 0.95 17.05
N PRO A 10 -13.57 -0.36 16.93
CA PRO A 10 -14.90 -0.95 17.12
C PRO A 10 -15.32 -0.86 18.59
N PHE A 11 -16.63 -1.00 18.86
CA PHE A 11 -17.17 -0.97 20.23
C PHE A 11 -16.72 -2.18 21.07
N THR A 12 -16.65 -3.36 20.45
CA THR A 12 -16.21 -4.62 21.07
C THR A 12 -14.73 -4.87 20.77
N GLU A 13 -14.03 -5.52 21.70
CA GLU A 13 -12.68 -6.03 21.44
C GLU A 13 -12.74 -7.11 20.35
N GLY A 14 -11.74 -7.09 19.47
CA GLY A 14 -11.62 -7.94 18.29
C GLY A 14 -10.85 -7.22 17.17
N VAL A 15 -10.32 -8.02 16.25
CA VAL A 15 -9.78 -7.56 14.98
C VAL A 15 -10.81 -7.86 13.89
N TYR A 16 -11.39 -6.81 13.31
CA TYR A 16 -12.42 -6.89 12.27
C TYR A 16 -11.85 -6.42 10.95
N LEU A 17 -11.74 -7.30 9.97
CA LEU A 17 -11.17 -6.98 8.66
C LEU A 17 -12.23 -7.15 7.58
N LYS A 18 -12.39 -6.13 6.75
CA LYS A 18 -13.30 -6.12 5.61
C LYS A 18 -12.51 -5.77 4.35
N TYR A 19 -12.14 -6.79 3.59
CA TYR A 19 -11.51 -6.66 2.28
C TYR A 19 -12.34 -7.48 1.27
N SER A 20 -11.71 -8.14 0.28
CA SER A 20 -12.40 -9.13 -0.55
C SER A 20 -13.03 -10.27 0.25
N GLU A 21 -12.65 -10.44 1.51
CA GLU A 21 -13.27 -11.34 2.48
C GLU A 21 -13.56 -10.61 3.79
N LEU A 22 -14.29 -11.28 4.68
CA LEU A 22 -14.55 -10.82 6.04
C LEU A 22 -13.77 -11.69 7.02
N GLU A 23 -12.95 -11.06 7.87
CA GLU A 23 -12.30 -11.72 9.00
C GLU A 23 -12.73 -11.10 10.32
N HIS A 24 -12.95 -11.96 11.32
CA HIS A 24 -13.14 -11.56 12.71
C HIS A 24 -12.36 -12.53 13.58
N VAL A 25 -11.30 -12.03 14.21
CA VAL A 25 -10.37 -12.82 15.02
C VAL A 25 -10.08 -12.12 16.35
N VAL A 26 -9.65 -12.89 17.34
CA VAL A 26 -9.38 -12.37 18.69
C VAL A 26 -7.94 -11.87 18.85
N SER A 27 -7.02 -12.32 18.00
CA SER A 27 -5.61 -11.96 18.04
C SER A 27 -5.07 -11.60 16.65
N VAL A 28 -4.04 -10.76 16.59
CA VAL A 28 -3.40 -10.38 15.31
C VAL A 28 -2.78 -11.59 14.62
N ASP A 29 -2.28 -12.57 15.37
CA ASP A 29 -1.62 -13.76 14.81
C ASP A 29 -2.57 -14.69 14.05
N GLU A 30 -3.88 -14.62 14.33
CA GLU A 30 -4.93 -15.37 13.63
C GLU A 30 -5.37 -14.73 12.31
N VAL A 31 -4.96 -13.48 12.03
CA VAL A 31 -5.31 -12.78 10.80
C VAL A 31 -4.76 -13.53 9.60
N ARG A 32 -5.62 -13.90 8.64
CA ARG A 32 -5.23 -14.62 7.43
C ARG A 32 -4.58 -13.68 6.42
N HIS A 33 -5.11 -12.46 6.26
CA HIS A 33 -4.54 -11.50 5.33
C HIS A 33 -3.11 -11.10 5.74
N ARG A 34 -2.13 -11.62 5.00
CA ARG A 34 -0.69 -11.55 5.31
C ARG A 34 -0.19 -10.12 5.54
N ILE A 35 -0.48 -9.18 4.63
CA ILE A 35 -0.04 -7.78 4.76
C ILE A 35 -0.66 -7.11 5.99
N ILE A 36 -1.97 -7.25 6.19
CA ILE A 36 -2.66 -6.69 7.37
C ILE A 36 -2.06 -7.24 8.66
N ARG A 37 -1.81 -8.56 8.72
CA ARG A 37 -1.20 -9.20 9.90
C ARG A 37 0.15 -8.58 10.24
N GLU A 38 1.08 -8.51 9.28
CA GLU A 38 2.41 -7.97 9.56
C GLU A 38 2.36 -6.47 9.91
N ALA A 39 1.51 -5.69 9.21
CA ALA A 39 1.29 -4.29 9.55
C ALA A 39 0.79 -4.12 10.99
N LEU A 40 -0.21 -4.92 11.41
CA LEU A 40 -0.76 -4.89 12.77
C LEU A 40 0.25 -5.37 13.83
N ARG A 41 1.14 -6.32 13.50
CA ARG A 41 2.22 -6.74 14.41
C ARG A 41 3.18 -5.59 14.70
N MET A 42 3.60 -4.85 13.68
CA MET A 42 4.46 -3.66 13.84
C MET A 42 3.81 -2.58 14.71
N GLN A 43 2.48 -2.49 14.66
CA GLN A 43 1.73 -1.54 15.47
C GLN A 43 1.82 -1.85 16.98
N ASN A 44 2.13 -3.07 17.44
CA ASN A 44 2.18 -3.40 18.87
C ASN A 44 0.93 -2.90 19.64
N LEU A 45 -0.25 -3.28 19.14
CA LEU A 45 -1.52 -2.85 19.76
C LEU A 45 -1.58 -3.29 21.23
N ARG A 46 -1.96 -2.37 22.12
CA ARG A 46 -2.16 -2.68 23.57
C ARG A 46 -3.32 -3.64 23.80
N THR A 47 -4.34 -3.55 22.94
CA THR A 47 -5.54 -4.38 22.96
C THR A 47 -5.95 -4.62 21.50
N PRO A 48 -6.30 -5.85 21.10
CA PRO A 48 -6.76 -6.13 19.74
C PRO A 48 -8.17 -5.57 19.56
N GLN A 49 -8.31 -4.26 19.36
CA GLN A 49 -9.58 -3.58 19.15
C GLN A 49 -9.44 -2.64 17.96
N ILE A 50 -9.57 -3.20 16.76
CA ILE A 50 -9.38 -2.46 15.52
C ILE A 50 -10.28 -3.01 14.42
N GLU A 51 -10.86 -2.11 13.64
CA GLU A 51 -11.63 -2.43 12.44
C GLU A 51 -10.97 -1.77 11.23
N ILE A 52 -10.64 -2.58 10.23
CA ILE A 52 -10.02 -2.15 8.98
C ILE A 52 -10.96 -2.51 7.84
N THR A 53 -11.35 -1.53 7.04
CA THR A 53 -12.11 -1.75 5.79
C THR A 53 -11.32 -1.22 4.62
N THR A 54 -11.28 -2.00 3.53
CA THR A 54 -10.54 -1.65 2.32
C THR A 54 -11.42 -1.73 1.09
N LEU A 55 -11.29 -0.73 0.21
CA LEU A 55 -12.01 -0.64 -1.06
C LEU A 55 -11.00 -0.31 -2.15
N ALA A 56 -11.09 -0.95 -3.32
CA ALA A 56 -10.19 -0.68 -4.44
C ALA A 56 -10.98 -0.54 -5.74
N ASP A 57 -10.58 0.43 -6.58
CA ASP A 57 -11.22 0.68 -7.88
C ASP A 57 -10.92 -0.40 -8.93
N ILE A 58 -9.92 -1.23 -8.68
CA ILE A 58 -9.39 -2.23 -9.62
C ILE A 58 -9.06 -3.55 -8.91
N PRO A 59 -9.27 -4.71 -9.57
CA PRO A 59 -8.85 -6.00 -9.05
C PRO A 59 -7.33 -6.10 -8.84
N ALA A 60 -6.90 -7.09 -8.06
CA ALA A 60 -5.49 -7.45 -7.94
C ALA A 60 -4.92 -7.98 -9.27
N GLY A 61 -3.60 -7.77 -9.48
CA GLY A 61 -2.87 -8.30 -10.64
C GLY A 61 -3.14 -7.57 -11.97
N THR A 62 -3.62 -6.33 -11.91
CA THR A 62 -3.83 -5.47 -13.09
C THR A 62 -2.54 -4.80 -13.61
N GLY A 63 -1.42 -4.97 -12.92
CA GLY A 63 -0.14 -4.32 -13.27
C GLY A 63 -0.07 -2.83 -12.87
N LEU A 64 -1.03 -2.34 -12.09
CA LEU A 64 -1.11 -0.92 -11.66
C LEU A 64 -0.61 -0.71 -10.21
N GLY A 65 0.21 -1.62 -9.68
CA GLY A 65 0.79 -1.49 -8.34
C GLY A 65 -0.20 -1.60 -7.18
N SER A 66 -1.27 -2.38 -7.35
CA SER A 66 -2.35 -2.50 -6.35
C SER A 66 -1.88 -2.98 -4.97
N SER A 67 -0.92 -3.93 -4.90
CA SER A 67 -0.39 -4.45 -3.63
C SER A 67 0.40 -3.37 -2.88
N GLY A 68 1.39 -2.76 -3.55
CA GLY A 68 2.17 -1.67 -2.97
C GLY A 68 1.31 -0.48 -2.55
N SER A 69 0.29 -0.13 -3.36
CA SER A 69 -0.68 0.92 -3.02
C SER A 69 -1.51 0.56 -1.78
N PHE A 70 -1.96 -0.69 -1.67
CA PHE A 70 -2.70 -1.18 -0.50
C PHE A 70 -1.85 -1.13 0.77
N THR A 71 -0.62 -1.67 0.74
CA THR A 71 0.28 -1.68 1.91
C THR A 71 0.56 -0.26 2.39
N THR A 72 0.84 0.64 1.44
CA THR A 72 1.11 2.06 1.71
C THR A 72 -0.11 2.75 2.33
N ALA A 73 -1.30 2.58 1.74
CA ALA A 73 -2.54 3.17 2.26
C ALA A 73 -2.93 2.60 3.64
N LEU A 74 -2.67 1.32 3.88
CA LEU A 74 -2.90 0.68 5.17
C LEU A 74 -2.00 1.28 6.26
N LEU A 75 -0.71 1.41 5.99
CA LEU A 75 0.24 2.00 6.92
C LEU A 75 -0.11 3.46 7.22
N GLU A 76 -0.38 4.26 6.19
CA GLU A 76 -0.80 5.65 6.35
C GLU A 76 -2.05 5.75 7.25
N ALA A 77 -3.06 4.90 7.00
CA ALA A 77 -4.29 4.89 7.80
C ALA A 77 -4.04 4.46 9.26
N LEU A 78 -3.12 3.52 9.51
CA LEU A 78 -2.74 3.10 10.87
C LEU A 78 -2.01 4.21 11.64
N TYR A 79 -1.08 4.93 10.98
CA TYR A 79 -0.39 6.09 11.56
C TYR A 79 -1.36 7.23 11.84
N ALA A 80 -2.24 7.56 10.88
CA ALA A 80 -3.28 8.55 11.03
C ALA A 80 -4.25 8.20 12.18
N HIS A 81 -4.64 6.93 12.32
CA HIS A 81 -5.47 6.46 13.43
C HIS A 81 -4.83 6.70 14.80
N ARG A 82 -3.50 6.65 14.87
CA ARG A 82 -2.70 6.95 16.07
C ARG A 82 -2.34 8.42 16.22
N ARG A 83 -2.79 9.28 15.32
CA ARG A 83 -2.44 10.71 15.25
C ARG A 83 -0.94 10.93 15.10
N GLN A 84 -0.26 10.02 14.41
CA GLN A 84 1.14 10.13 14.06
C GLN A 84 1.26 10.59 12.61
N LEU A 85 2.21 11.49 12.36
CA LEU A 85 2.62 11.84 11.00
C LEU A 85 3.72 10.86 10.57
N ILE A 86 3.73 10.52 9.29
CA ILE A 86 4.80 9.73 8.69
C ILE A 86 5.27 10.43 7.42
N HIS A 87 6.59 10.45 7.20
CA HIS A 87 7.16 11.03 6.00
C HIS A 87 7.00 10.06 4.82
N PRO A 88 6.74 10.52 3.58
CA PRO A 88 6.57 9.63 2.42
C PRO A 88 7.70 8.62 2.20
N GLN A 89 8.95 9.03 2.42
CA GLN A 89 10.12 8.13 2.39
C GLN A 89 9.97 6.98 3.39
N GLU A 90 9.68 7.30 4.64
CA GLU A 90 9.54 6.32 5.73
C GLU A 90 8.34 5.40 5.48
N LEU A 91 7.23 5.96 5.01
CA LEU A 91 6.04 5.20 4.63
C LEU A 91 6.34 4.17 3.55
N ALA A 92 7.04 4.59 2.48
CA ALA A 92 7.44 3.71 1.40
C ALA A 92 8.41 2.61 1.87
N GLU A 93 9.39 2.98 2.72
CA GLU A 93 10.34 2.03 3.29
C GLU A 93 9.68 0.98 4.18
N LEU A 94 8.74 1.38 5.05
CA LEU A 94 7.96 0.45 5.86
C LEU A 94 7.09 -0.48 5.02
N ALA A 95 6.48 0.04 3.96
CA ALA A 95 5.70 -0.78 3.04
C ALA A 95 6.59 -1.80 2.31
N CYS A 96 7.78 -1.39 1.84
CA CYS A 96 8.77 -2.32 1.28
C CYS A 96 9.20 -3.36 2.30
N HIS A 97 9.46 -2.97 3.55
CA HIS A 97 9.87 -3.91 4.60
C HIS A 97 8.82 -5.00 4.85
N ILE A 98 7.52 -4.63 4.87
CA ILE A 98 6.44 -5.60 5.02
C ILE A 98 6.41 -6.59 3.85
N GLU A 99 6.39 -6.10 2.61
CA GLU A 99 6.22 -6.99 1.44
C GLU A 99 7.49 -7.79 1.13
N ILE A 100 8.66 -7.16 1.15
CA ILE A 100 9.92 -7.77 0.73
C ILE A 100 10.54 -8.57 1.89
N ASP A 101 10.74 -7.95 3.04
CA ASP A 101 11.54 -8.56 4.11
C ASP A 101 10.72 -9.51 4.99
N CYS A 102 9.50 -9.10 5.37
CA CYS A 102 8.64 -9.90 6.24
C CYS A 102 7.88 -11.00 5.48
N LEU A 103 7.37 -10.67 4.29
CA LEU A 103 6.55 -11.60 3.50
C LEU A 103 7.33 -12.33 2.41
N GLY A 104 8.54 -11.89 2.06
CA GLY A 104 9.37 -12.52 1.04
C GLY A 104 8.81 -12.40 -0.37
N GLU A 105 7.98 -11.38 -0.64
CA GLU A 105 7.38 -11.19 -1.96
C GLU A 105 8.45 -10.77 -2.97
N PRO A 106 8.51 -11.41 -4.16
CA PRO A 106 9.50 -11.10 -5.19
C PRO A 106 9.11 -9.83 -5.96
N THR A 107 9.04 -8.69 -5.26
CA THR A 107 8.61 -7.40 -5.80
C THR A 107 9.71 -6.34 -5.72
N GLY A 108 9.62 -5.34 -6.61
CA GLY A 108 10.44 -4.15 -6.53
C GLY A 108 9.93 -3.15 -5.48
N ARG A 109 10.60 -2.01 -5.38
CA ARG A 109 10.24 -0.94 -4.42
C ARG A 109 9.39 0.18 -5.03
N GLN A 110 9.26 0.20 -6.36
CA GLN A 110 8.65 1.31 -7.09
C GLN A 110 7.17 1.54 -6.76
N ASP A 111 6.41 0.47 -6.49
CA ASP A 111 4.97 0.56 -6.25
C ASP A 111 4.67 1.25 -4.91
N GLN A 112 5.43 0.91 -3.87
CA GLN A 112 5.30 1.52 -2.54
C GLN A 112 5.75 2.99 -2.58
N TYR A 113 6.84 3.28 -3.29
CA TYR A 113 7.35 4.64 -3.43
C TYR A 113 6.38 5.54 -4.22
N ILE A 114 5.86 5.09 -5.36
CA ILE A 114 4.91 5.93 -6.12
C ILE A 114 3.59 6.11 -5.39
N ALA A 115 3.14 5.11 -4.61
CA ALA A 115 1.95 5.23 -3.78
C ALA A 115 2.13 6.25 -2.63
N ALA A 116 3.33 6.33 -2.04
CA ALA A 116 3.61 7.26 -0.95
C ALA A 116 3.86 8.70 -1.42
N TYR A 117 4.56 8.87 -2.54
CA TYR A 117 4.93 10.19 -3.07
C TYR A 117 3.88 10.81 -3.99
N GLY A 118 3.24 9.99 -4.83
CA GLY A 118 2.35 10.44 -5.90
C GLY A 118 3.07 11.20 -7.04
N GLY A 119 2.25 11.75 -7.94
CA GLY A 119 2.70 12.55 -9.08
C GLY A 119 3.50 11.76 -10.11
N LEU A 120 4.21 12.49 -10.98
CA LEU A 120 5.19 11.93 -11.90
C LEU A 120 6.57 12.05 -11.26
N THR A 121 7.14 10.92 -10.83
CA THR A 121 8.33 10.90 -9.97
C THR A 121 9.42 10.03 -10.58
N CYS A 122 10.66 10.53 -10.55
CA CYS A 122 11.85 9.80 -10.96
C CYS A 122 12.48 9.12 -9.74
N PHE A 123 12.71 7.81 -9.83
CA PHE A 123 13.35 7.01 -8.79
C PHE A 123 14.75 6.59 -9.21
N THR A 124 15.73 6.78 -8.32
CA THR A 124 17.07 6.20 -8.44
C THR A 124 17.27 5.20 -7.33
N PHE A 125 17.45 3.93 -7.70
CA PHE A 125 17.78 2.84 -6.77
C PHE A 125 19.30 2.70 -6.68
N HIS A 126 19.85 2.93 -5.49
CA HIS A 126 21.29 2.88 -5.26
C HIS A 126 21.74 1.49 -4.83
N LYS A 127 23.05 1.23 -4.91
CA LYS A 127 23.65 -0.07 -4.52
C LYS A 127 23.68 -0.32 -3.02
N ASP A 128 23.46 0.72 -2.22
CA ASP A 128 23.39 0.68 -0.76
C ASP A 128 21.95 0.55 -0.26
N ASP A 129 21.03 0.14 -1.13
CA ASP A 129 19.60 0.02 -0.87
C ASP A 129 18.91 1.34 -0.49
N THR A 130 19.53 2.50 -0.72
CA THR A 130 18.81 3.77 -0.62
C THR A 130 18.04 4.07 -1.90
N VAL A 131 16.96 4.84 -1.80
CA VAL A 131 16.17 5.28 -2.96
C VAL A 131 16.07 6.80 -2.94
N THR A 132 16.43 7.44 -4.04
CA THR A 132 16.16 8.86 -4.24
C THR A 132 14.90 9.03 -5.08
N ALA A 133 13.90 9.71 -4.52
CA ALA A 133 12.66 10.05 -5.20
C ALA A 133 12.62 11.57 -5.47
N VAL A 134 12.50 11.95 -6.75
CA VAL A 134 12.44 13.35 -7.17
C VAL A 134 11.26 13.55 -8.10
N ALA A 135 10.37 14.47 -7.74
CA ALA A 135 9.29 14.89 -8.63
C ALA A 135 9.88 15.37 -9.97
N LEU A 136 9.37 14.83 -11.07
CA LEU A 136 9.86 15.16 -12.40
C LEU A 136 9.50 16.61 -12.73
N LYS A 137 10.51 17.42 -13.01
CA LYS A 137 10.35 18.83 -13.38
C LYS A 137 9.95 18.96 -14.85
N VAL A 138 8.70 18.69 -15.15
CA VAL A 138 8.08 18.88 -16.47
C VAL A 138 7.00 19.95 -16.41
N SER A 139 6.73 20.61 -17.53
CA SER A 139 5.63 21.58 -17.61
C SER A 139 4.28 20.87 -17.57
N MET A 140 3.24 21.57 -17.13
CA MET A 140 1.86 21.06 -17.21
C MET A 140 1.45 20.77 -18.65
N ASP A 141 1.89 21.59 -19.62
CA ASP A 141 1.62 21.35 -21.04
C ASP A 141 2.12 19.96 -21.48
N THR A 142 3.34 19.58 -21.09
CA THR A 142 3.87 18.23 -21.38
C THR A 142 3.09 17.11 -20.69
N ILE A 143 2.55 17.36 -19.49
CA ILE A 143 1.71 16.40 -18.79
C ILE A 143 0.38 16.23 -19.55
N PHE A 144 -0.26 17.32 -19.98
CA PHE A 144 -1.49 17.26 -20.77
C PHE A 144 -1.27 16.58 -22.11
N ASP A 145 -0.17 16.88 -22.81
CA ASP A 145 0.20 16.21 -24.05
C ASP A 145 0.35 14.69 -23.83
N LEU A 146 0.96 14.26 -22.71
CA LEU A 146 1.08 12.84 -22.39
C LEU A 146 -0.29 12.20 -22.14
N GLU A 147 -1.15 12.86 -21.38
CA GLU A 147 -2.52 12.39 -21.08
C GLU A 147 -3.36 12.24 -22.35
N ASP A 148 -3.35 13.25 -23.22
CA ASP A 148 -4.12 13.26 -24.48
C ASP A 148 -3.63 12.22 -25.49
N ASN A 149 -2.37 11.80 -25.39
CA ASN A 149 -1.75 10.83 -26.28
C ASN A 149 -1.60 9.41 -25.67
N THR A 150 -2.17 9.17 -24.48
CA THR A 150 -2.09 7.86 -23.80
C THR A 150 -3.47 7.19 -23.72
N LEU A 151 -3.56 5.95 -24.18
CA LEU A 151 -4.76 5.12 -24.03
C LEU A 151 -4.48 3.93 -23.10
N LEU A 152 -5.37 3.71 -22.13
CA LEU A 152 -5.30 2.59 -21.20
C LEU A 152 -6.42 1.59 -21.48
N PHE A 153 -6.06 0.33 -21.73
CA PHE A 153 -7.00 -0.75 -22.00
C PHE A 153 -6.87 -1.85 -20.93
N PHE A 154 -7.99 -2.19 -20.30
CA PHE A 154 -8.05 -3.38 -19.44
C PHE A 154 -8.40 -4.60 -20.29
N THR A 155 -7.48 -5.56 -20.38
CA THR A 155 -7.62 -6.73 -21.26
C THR A 155 -8.43 -7.87 -20.65
N GLY A 156 -8.80 -7.78 -19.37
CA GLY A 156 -9.50 -8.85 -18.64
C GLY A 156 -8.59 -9.99 -18.16
N TYR A 157 -7.33 -10.01 -18.56
CA TYR A 157 -6.35 -10.99 -18.12
C TYR A 157 -5.51 -10.44 -16.96
N SER A 158 -5.42 -11.20 -15.88
CA SER A 158 -4.52 -10.95 -14.76
C SER A 158 -3.48 -12.07 -14.74
N ARG A 159 -2.19 -11.71 -14.75
CA ARG A 159 -1.07 -12.66 -14.67
C ARG A 159 -0.38 -12.46 -13.33
N SER A 160 0.03 -13.56 -12.68
CA SER A 160 0.88 -13.44 -11.48
C SER A 160 2.18 -12.75 -11.87
N ALA A 161 2.56 -11.71 -11.13
CA ALA A 161 3.81 -10.98 -11.34
C ALA A 161 5.04 -11.77 -10.83
N SER A 162 4.82 -12.78 -9.98
CA SER A 162 5.87 -13.67 -9.48
C SER A 162 6.37 -14.60 -10.59
N SER A 163 7.59 -14.37 -11.08
CA SER A 163 8.33 -15.28 -11.97
C SER A 163 9.57 -15.81 -11.27
#